data_AF-A0A7X5D4I3-F1
#
_entry.id   AF-A0A7X5D4I3-F1
#
_cell.length_a   1.000
_cell.length_b   1.000
_cell.length_c   1.000
_cell.angle_alpha   90.00
_cell.angle_beta   90.00
_cell.angle_gamma   90.00
#
_symmetry.space_group_name_H-M   'P 1'
#
loop_
_entity.id
_entity.type
_entity.pdbx_description
1 polymer ?
#
loop_
_entity_poly.entity_id
_entity_poly.type
_entity_poly.pdbx_seq_one_letter_code
_entity_poly.pdbx_strand_id
1 'polypeptide(L)'
;MEEKADKKFFLEESEENRNLLQKYDKCDRYDYLVAVACGAVGGLTDIFFVGAPGNSVLGNWTDTQIDNVVKGFAKISGWSPNSGQQGNIASAIEFLEKKYKVNYDQRYSSDVNDLFHMSTINHHIMSLSHSPDIVGLFFSILNQFTSTSSFIADGKLITIKTETYELQGGNFIAKIFCGIANWLGHIMSDIAGGSKSRRNAGRGSGVVIPFFELFQFCKFGTFNVGKDKQDLATIATRAFQEGYDFRFGVAMAIPVIITELSIRLIWALRRRFQYEWPVKECIPTQKHPDLRIMLILGNGTLCVMDGLDAGIRSGGNFLAFFMRLNLIAWFRFVTLVLKEVCIRTGLVNGLQMQIEAYKRINEALQAYLRELEKIDMEAFQKETQEYNKLAAMFASADSEKELNAMLLETFEKFGISKSWKGDFNEHMSNKNGTLVFE
;
A
#
# COMPACT_ATOMS: atom_id res chain seq x y z
N MET A 1 -8.18 -27.46 -38.41
CA MET A 1 -9.52 -27.51 -37.84
C MET A 1 -9.39 -27.97 -36.40
N GLU A 2 -9.60 -27.16 -35.37
CA GLU A 2 -9.89 -25.74 -35.26
C GLU A 2 -9.75 -25.43 -33.76
N GLU A 3 -9.02 -24.36 -33.47
CA GLU A 3 -8.88 -23.62 -32.22
C GLU A 3 -9.61 -24.13 -30.95
N LYS A 4 -8.81 -24.63 -30.00
CA LYS A 4 -9.03 -24.32 -28.58
C LYS A 4 -8.50 -22.90 -28.32
N ALA A 5 -9.26 -21.89 -28.76
CA ALA A 5 -9.00 -20.50 -28.44
C ALA A 5 -9.48 -20.22 -27.00
N ASP A 6 -8.50 -20.08 -26.10
CA ASP A 6 -8.40 -19.02 -25.09
C ASP A 6 -9.73 -18.32 -24.72
N LYS A 7 -10.53 -18.90 -23.82
CA LYS A 7 -11.70 -18.25 -23.23
C LYS A 7 -11.22 -17.20 -22.22
N LYS A 8 -10.86 -16.06 -22.79
CA LYS A 8 -10.49 -14.81 -22.14
C LYS A 8 -11.57 -14.39 -21.14
N PHE A 9 -11.15 -13.96 -19.96
CA PHE A 9 -11.96 -13.40 -18.86
C PHE A 9 -12.70 -12.12 -19.28
N PHE A 10 -13.65 -12.21 -20.20
CA PHE A 10 -14.59 -11.13 -20.47
C PHE A 10 -15.98 -11.56 -20.01
N LEU A 11 -16.62 -10.68 -19.24
CA LEU A 11 -18.02 -10.85 -18.83
C LEU A 11 -18.89 -10.91 -20.09
N GLU A 12 -19.55 -12.03 -20.33
CA GLU A 12 -20.54 -12.15 -21.41
C GLU A 12 -21.66 -11.13 -21.18
N GLU A 13 -22.05 -10.41 -22.24
CA GLU A 13 -23.17 -9.48 -22.21
C GLU A 13 -24.49 -10.26 -22.15
N SER A 14 -24.86 -10.72 -20.96
CA SER A 14 -26.09 -11.48 -20.71
C SER A 14 -27.16 -10.64 -20.01
N GLU A 15 -28.43 -11.00 -20.22
CA GLU A 15 -29.57 -10.40 -19.51
C GLU A 15 -29.45 -10.59 -17.98
N GLU A 16 -28.82 -11.67 -17.55
CA GLU A 16 -28.50 -11.95 -16.15
C GLU A 16 -27.48 -10.95 -15.58
N ASN A 17 -26.40 -10.65 -16.32
CA ASN A 17 -25.41 -9.65 -15.92
C ASN A 17 -25.98 -8.22 -15.93
N ARG A 18 -26.85 -7.89 -16.89
CA ARG A 18 -27.61 -6.62 -16.89
C ARG A 18 -28.54 -6.52 -15.68
N ASN A 19 -29.21 -7.62 -15.33
CA ASN A 19 -30.04 -7.69 -14.14
C ASN A 19 -29.24 -7.58 -12.83
N LEU A 20 -28.02 -8.14 -12.74
CA LEU A 20 -27.12 -7.94 -11.61
C LEU A 20 -26.73 -6.47 -11.43
N LEU A 21 -26.58 -5.71 -12.53
CA LEU A 21 -26.31 -4.28 -12.49
C LEU A 21 -27.56 -3.44 -12.13
N GLN A 22 -28.77 -3.91 -12.46
CA GLN A 22 -30.00 -3.13 -12.31
C GLN A 22 -30.81 -3.46 -11.05
N LYS A 23 -30.77 -4.70 -10.54
CA LYS A 23 -31.68 -5.17 -9.47
C LYS A 23 -31.17 -5.02 -8.03
N TYR A 24 -29.90 -4.66 -7.83
CA TYR A 24 -29.31 -4.50 -6.49
C TYR A 24 -29.21 -3.04 -6.01
N ASP A 25 -29.68 -2.09 -6.82
CA ASP A 25 -29.70 -0.69 -6.42
C ASP A 25 -30.87 -0.42 -5.45
N LYS A 26 -30.55 0.11 -4.27
CA LYS A 26 -31.52 0.48 -3.23
C LYS A 26 -31.70 2.00 -3.12
N CYS A 27 -31.08 2.77 -4.02
CA CYS A 27 -31.24 4.22 -4.05
C CYS A 27 -32.67 4.61 -4.42
N ASP A 28 -33.21 5.58 -3.70
CA ASP A 28 -34.44 6.26 -4.09
C ASP A 28 -34.14 7.48 -4.99
N ARG A 29 -35.19 8.10 -5.54
CA ARG A 29 -35.06 9.26 -6.43
C ARG A 29 -34.28 10.43 -5.81
N TYR A 30 -34.36 10.61 -4.49
CA TYR A 30 -33.68 11.70 -3.81
C TYR A 30 -32.21 11.33 -3.55
N ASP A 31 -31.88 10.04 -3.40
CA ASP A 31 -30.49 9.59 -3.29
C ASP A 31 -29.72 9.95 -4.57
N TYR A 32 -30.32 9.68 -5.74
CA TYR A 32 -29.75 10.07 -7.02
C TYR A 32 -29.64 11.59 -7.18
N LEU A 33 -30.71 12.33 -6.85
CA LEU A 33 -30.71 13.79 -6.97
C LEU A 33 -29.64 14.43 -6.09
N VAL A 34 -29.52 13.98 -4.83
CA VAL A 34 -28.50 14.46 -3.89
C VAL A 34 -27.10 14.12 -4.40
N ALA A 35 -26.88 12.90 -4.87
CA ALA A 35 -25.58 12.48 -5.40
C ALA A 35 -25.11 13.39 -6.55
N VAL A 36 -26.00 13.62 -7.53
CA VAL A 36 -25.73 14.51 -8.67
C VAL A 36 -25.52 15.95 -8.19
N ALA A 37 -26.34 16.46 -7.27
CA ALA A 37 -26.20 17.81 -6.74
C ALA A 37 -24.85 18.01 -6.02
N CYS A 38 -24.44 17.06 -5.17
CA CYS A 38 -23.14 17.10 -4.51
C CYS A 38 -21.98 17.02 -5.52
N GLY A 39 -22.12 16.17 -6.54
CA GLY A 39 -21.16 16.10 -7.63
C GLY A 39 -21.07 17.40 -8.43
N ALA A 40 -22.20 18.07 -8.65
CA ALA A 40 -22.23 19.37 -9.32
C ALA A 40 -21.56 20.47 -8.48
N VAL A 41 -21.75 20.47 -7.16
CA VAL A 41 -21.02 21.37 -6.26
C VAL A 41 -19.51 21.12 -6.33
N GLY A 42 -19.10 19.85 -6.33
CA GLY A 42 -17.72 19.45 -6.60
C GLY A 42 -17.18 19.98 -7.92
N GLY A 43 -17.90 19.75 -9.02
CA GLY A 43 -17.53 20.24 -10.36
C GLY A 43 -17.42 21.76 -10.44
N LEU A 44 -18.35 22.51 -9.84
CA LEU A 44 -18.24 23.97 -9.77
C LEU A 44 -17.03 24.40 -8.94
N THR A 45 -16.74 23.70 -7.85
CA THR A 45 -15.57 24.00 -7.01
C THR A 45 -14.27 23.81 -7.81
N ASP A 46 -14.20 22.74 -8.58
CA ASP A 46 -13.08 22.44 -9.45
C ASP A 46 -12.88 23.53 -10.52
N ILE A 47 -13.95 23.83 -11.28
CA ILE A 47 -13.94 24.81 -12.38
C ILE A 47 -13.49 26.20 -11.92
N PHE A 48 -14.02 26.67 -10.78
CA PHE A 48 -13.80 28.04 -10.33
C PHE A 48 -12.57 28.22 -9.44
N PHE A 49 -12.16 27.18 -8.71
CA PHE A 49 -11.13 27.33 -7.69
C PHE A 49 -9.89 26.46 -7.92
N VAL A 50 -9.97 25.34 -8.65
CA VAL A 50 -8.80 24.53 -9.03
C VAL A 50 -8.22 25.04 -10.35
N GLY A 51 -8.98 25.02 -11.45
CA GLY A 51 -8.53 25.56 -12.73
C GLY A 51 -7.26 24.89 -13.28
N ALA A 52 -6.28 25.70 -13.69
CA ALA A 52 -5.00 25.21 -14.23
C ALA A 52 -3.83 25.68 -13.33
N PRO A 53 -2.68 24.97 -13.33
CA PRO A 53 -1.45 25.47 -12.72
C PRO A 53 -1.15 26.91 -13.15
N GLY A 54 -0.69 27.74 -12.19
CA GLY A 54 -0.45 29.17 -12.39
C GLY A 54 -1.69 30.07 -12.32
N ASN A 55 -2.90 29.54 -12.50
CA ASN A 55 -4.17 30.27 -12.35
C ASN A 55 -5.16 29.51 -11.45
N SER A 56 -4.69 29.15 -10.26
CA SER A 56 -5.43 28.32 -9.29
C SER A 56 -5.53 29.01 -7.93
N VAL A 57 -6.76 29.27 -7.48
CA VAL A 57 -7.00 29.85 -6.14
C VAL A 57 -6.68 28.83 -5.05
N LEU A 58 -7.18 27.60 -5.20
CA LEU A 58 -6.86 26.51 -4.29
C LEU A 58 -5.40 26.10 -4.39
N GLY A 59 -4.78 26.15 -5.57
CA GLY A 59 -3.35 25.91 -5.76
C GLY A 59 -2.48 26.84 -4.92
N ASN A 60 -2.76 28.15 -4.93
CA ASN A 60 -2.05 29.12 -4.09
C ASN A 60 -2.24 28.85 -2.60
N TRP A 61 -3.46 28.45 -2.20
CA TRP A 61 -3.75 28.08 -0.83
C TRP A 61 -2.98 26.81 -0.42
N THR A 62 -2.96 25.77 -1.27
CA THR A 62 -2.24 24.52 -1.00
C THR A 62 -0.73 24.70 -0.98
N ASP A 63 -0.18 25.55 -1.85
CA ASP A 63 1.24 25.92 -1.82
C ASP A 63 1.61 26.49 -0.43
N THR A 64 0.78 27.39 0.09
CA THR A 64 0.97 27.97 1.44
C THR A 64 0.86 26.92 2.55
N GLN A 65 -0.08 25.98 2.43
CA GLN A 65 -0.19 24.89 3.42
C GLN A 65 1.04 23.98 3.40
N ILE A 66 1.52 23.61 2.21
CA ILE A 66 2.71 22.77 2.07
C ILE A 66 3.95 23.49 2.61
N ASP A 67 4.11 24.79 2.37
CA ASP A 67 5.17 25.58 3.01
C ASP A 67 5.12 25.48 4.55
N ASN A 68 3.92 25.55 5.13
CA ASN A 68 3.74 25.44 6.58
C ASN A 68 4.07 24.04 7.12
N VAL A 69 3.67 22.99 6.39
CA VAL A 69 4.03 21.61 6.72
C VAL A 69 5.54 21.42 6.66
N VAL A 70 6.22 21.89 5.61
CA VAL A 70 7.69 21.82 5.47
C VAL A 70 8.39 22.55 6.62
N LYS A 71 7.97 23.78 6.96
CA LYS A 71 8.51 24.52 8.12
C LYS A 71 8.28 23.77 9.43
N GLY A 72 7.10 23.19 9.62
CA GLY A 72 6.78 22.39 10.81
C GLY A 72 7.65 21.14 10.92
N PHE A 73 7.80 20.41 9.82
CA PHE A 73 8.65 19.23 9.73
C PHE A 73 10.12 19.56 9.96
N ALA A 74 10.61 20.68 9.40
CA ALA A 74 11.96 21.18 9.66
C ALA A 74 12.18 21.46 11.14
N LYS A 75 11.25 22.13 11.83
CA LYS A 75 11.34 22.39 13.28
C LYS A 75 11.41 21.10 14.10
N ILE A 76 10.54 20.13 13.82
CA ILE A 76 10.56 18.81 14.47
C ILE A 76 11.88 18.09 14.19
N SER A 77 12.44 18.29 12.99
CA SER A 77 13.74 17.77 12.58
C SER A 77 14.93 18.56 13.16
N GLY A 78 14.73 19.56 14.03
CA GLY A 78 15.80 20.31 14.69
C GLY A 78 16.23 21.61 13.99
N TRP A 79 15.45 22.12 13.03
CA TRP A 79 15.67 23.44 12.45
C TRP A 79 15.39 24.52 13.50
N SER A 80 16.44 25.25 13.88
CA SER A 80 16.39 26.36 14.84
C SER A 80 16.87 27.66 14.19
N PRO A 81 16.03 28.34 13.40
CA PRO A 81 16.41 29.58 12.72
C PRO A 81 16.48 30.76 13.69
N ASN A 82 17.36 31.71 13.39
CA ASN A 82 17.40 33.01 14.08
C ASN A 82 16.06 33.74 13.96
N SER A 83 15.76 34.67 14.86
CA SER A 83 14.45 35.34 14.96
C SER A 83 13.95 35.94 13.63
N GLY A 84 14.86 36.42 12.76
CA GLY A 84 14.51 36.97 11.43
C GLY A 84 14.26 35.93 10.32
N GLN A 85 14.48 34.63 10.57
CA GLN A 85 14.35 33.56 9.57
C GLN A 85 13.30 32.50 9.91
N GLN A 86 12.57 32.64 11.03
CA GLN A 86 11.56 31.68 11.49
C GLN A 86 10.43 31.42 10.47
N GLY A 87 10.13 32.41 9.63
CA GLY A 87 9.15 32.30 8.53
C GLY A 87 9.75 31.94 7.17
N ASN A 88 11.08 31.84 7.05
CA ASN A 88 11.76 31.68 5.78
C ASN A 88 11.73 30.22 5.31
N ILE A 89 10.83 29.93 4.37
CA ILE A 89 10.69 28.61 3.77
C ILE A 89 11.97 28.11 3.09
N ALA A 90 12.72 28.98 2.41
CA ALA A 90 13.94 28.57 1.73
C ALA A 90 15.04 28.12 2.71
N SER A 91 15.10 28.74 3.90
CA SER A 91 16.00 28.33 4.99
C SER A 91 15.60 26.98 5.58
N ALA A 92 14.29 26.74 5.77
CA ALA A 92 13.78 25.44 6.22
C ALA A 92 14.12 24.32 5.21
N ILE A 93 13.89 24.57 3.93
CA ILE A 93 14.19 23.61 2.85
C ILE A 93 15.68 23.33 2.78
N GLU A 94 16.54 24.35 2.79
CA GLU A 94 17.99 24.17 2.77
C GLU A 94 18.50 23.34 3.97
N PHE A 95 17.91 23.52 5.16
CA PHE A 95 18.23 22.69 6.31
C PHE A 95 17.87 21.22 6.06
N LEU A 96 16.69 20.95 5.51
CA LEU A 96 16.24 19.60 5.18
C LEU A 96 17.09 18.97 4.06
N GLU A 97 17.39 19.70 2.98
CA GLU A 97 18.28 19.27 1.89
C GLU A 97 19.67 18.86 2.42
N LYS A 98 20.19 19.57 3.43
CA LYS A 98 21.48 19.23 4.07
C LYS A 98 21.40 18.04 5.01
N LYS A 99 20.27 17.87 5.70
CA LYS A 99 20.07 16.84 6.71
C LYS A 99 19.74 15.47 6.09
N TYR A 100 18.91 15.47 5.05
CA TYR A 100 18.40 14.27 4.39
C TYR A 100 19.02 14.11 3.01
N LYS A 101 20.35 14.07 2.95
CA LYS A 101 21.09 13.88 1.70
C LYS A 101 20.87 12.47 1.17
N VAL A 102 20.88 12.33 -0.14
CA VAL A 102 20.71 11.06 -0.85
C VAL A 102 21.67 11.02 -2.04
N ASN A 103 21.97 9.83 -2.55
CA ASN A 103 22.88 9.65 -3.68
C ASN A 103 22.23 9.75 -5.06
N TYR A 104 20.90 9.86 -5.11
CA TYR A 104 20.10 9.84 -6.33
C TYR A 104 19.49 11.21 -6.70
N ASP A 105 20.01 12.31 -6.13
CA ASP A 105 19.58 13.70 -6.35
C ASP A 105 20.40 14.40 -7.46
N GLN A 106 20.57 13.74 -8.61
CA GLN A 106 21.19 14.35 -9.80
C GLN A 106 20.24 15.38 -10.41
N ARG A 107 20.75 16.55 -10.82
CA ARG A 107 19.94 17.73 -11.18
C ARG A 107 20.07 18.15 -12.64
N TYR A 108 21.19 17.81 -13.27
CA TYR A 108 21.51 18.23 -14.64
C TYR A 108 21.96 17.05 -15.49
N SER A 109 21.87 17.17 -16.82
CA SER A 109 22.41 16.18 -17.76
C SER A 109 23.89 15.86 -17.50
N SER A 110 24.69 16.85 -17.10
CA SER A 110 26.10 16.67 -16.75
C SER A 110 26.31 15.72 -15.57
N ASP A 111 25.36 15.66 -14.63
CA ASP A 111 25.45 14.79 -13.45
C ASP A 111 25.25 13.30 -13.81
N VAL A 112 24.73 13.04 -15.02
CA VAL A 112 24.49 11.71 -15.57
C VAL A 112 25.31 11.46 -16.84
N ASN A 113 26.43 12.17 -17.01
CA ASN A 113 27.31 12.08 -18.18
C ASN A 113 26.57 12.26 -19.52
N ASP A 114 25.58 13.16 -19.55
CA ASP A 114 24.78 13.50 -20.73
C ASP A 114 24.05 12.30 -21.38
N LEU A 115 23.79 11.24 -20.60
CA LEU A 115 23.05 10.05 -21.06
C LEU A 115 21.63 10.39 -21.52
N PHE A 116 21.01 11.40 -20.92
CA PHE A 116 19.69 11.92 -21.26
C PHE A 116 19.54 13.36 -20.79
N HIS A 117 18.59 14.09 -21.37
CA HIS A 117 18.36 15.49 -21.04
C HIS A 117 17.60 15.65 -19.72
N MET A 118 18.21 16.32 -18.75
CA MET A 118 17.64 16.59 -17.44
C MET A 118 18.00 18.01 -16.95
N SER A 119 17.08 18.62 -16.21
CA SER A 119 17.25 19.92 -15.58
C SER A 119 16.64 19.96 -14.18
N THR A 120 16.90 21.04 -13.45
CA THR A 120 16.32 21.28 -12.11
C THR A 120 14.79 21.36 -12.11
N ILE A 121 14.15 21.44 -13.28
CA ILE A 121 12.69 21.51 -13.39
C ILE A 121 12.09 20.11 -13.49
N ASN A 122 12.72 19.18 -14.22
CA ASN A 122 12.15 17.85 -14.48
C ASN A 122 12.83 16.69 -13.74
N HIS A 123 13.97 16.89 -13.07
CA HIS A 123 14.65 15.77 -12.40
C HIS A 123 13.76 15.04 -11.37
N HIS A 124 12.89 15.73 -10.63
CA HIS A 124 11.95 15.09 -9.69
C HIS A 124 10.91 14.16 -10.33
N ILE A 125 10.53 14.39 -11.60
CA ILE A 125 9.68 13.43 -12.31
C ILE A 125 10.54 12.31 -12.91
N MET A 126 11.73 12.61 -13.40
CA MET A 126 12.61 11.63 -14.05
C MET A 126 13.20 10.62 -13.07
N SER A 127 13.68 11.08 -11.91
CA SER A 127 14.30 10.22 -10.88
C SER A 127 13.22 9.59 -10.02
N LEU A 128 13.10 8.25 -10.10
CA LEU A 128 12.00 7.50 -9.49
C LEU A 128 11.92 7.72 -7.98
N SER A 129 13.07 7.87 -7.33
CA SER A 129 13.20 8.00 -5.89
C SER A 129 12.62 9.29 -5.30
N HIS A 130 12.28 10.30 -6.13
CA HIS A 130 11.59 11.53 -5.68
C HIS A 130 10.06 11.43 -5.73
N SER A 131 9.50 10.29 -6.16
CA SER A 131 8.04 10.12 -6.25
C SER A 131 7.48 9.75 -4.88
N PRO A 132 6.49 10.48 -4.32
CA PRO A 132 5.97 10.25 -2.97
C PRO A 132 4.98 9.07 -2.91
N ASP A 133 5.43 7.89 -3.32
CA ASP A 133 4.66 6.65 -3.38
C ASP A 133 5.53 5.42 -3.09
N ILE A 134 4.95 4.23 -3.20
CA ILE A 134 5.63 2.98 -2.91
C ILE A 134 6.72 2.62 -3.94
N VAL A 135 6.57 3.08 -5.19
CA VAL A 135 7.59 2.87 -6.24
C VAL A 135 8.80 3.74 -5.92
N GLY A 136 8.59 5.01 -5.61
CA GLY A 136 9.66 5.91 -5.20
C GLY A 136 10.35 5.48 -3.92
N LEU A 137 9.60 4.98 -2.92
CA LEU A 137 10.20 4.42 -1.71
C LEU A 137 11.08 3.20 -2.01
N PHE A 138 10.58 2.28 -2.85
CA PHE A 138 11.34 1.09 -3.25
C PHE A 138 12.66 1.48 -3.93
N PHE A 139 12.60 2.36 -4.92
CA PHE A 139 13.80 2.80 -5.64
C PHE A 139 14.75 3.60 -4.74
N SER A 140 14.24 4.44 -3.84
CA SER A 140 15.05 5.16 -2.86
C SER A 140 15.87 4.20 -1.98
N ILE A 141 15.24 3.17 -1.42
CA ILE A 141 15.93 2.18 -0.60
C ILE A 141 16.95 1.44 -1.47
N LEU A 142 16.52 0.88 -2.61
CA LEU A 142 17.39 0.14 -3.52
C LEU A 142 18.63 0.96 -3.91
N ASN A 143 18.43 2.20 -4.35
CA ASN A 143 19.48 3.09 -4.82
C ASN A 143 20.49 3.44 -3.73
N GLN A 144 20.05 3.62 -2.49
CA GLN A 144 20.98 3.83 -1.38
C GLN A 144 21.77 2.55 -1.04
N PHE A 145 21.14 1.37 -1.12
CA PHE A 145 21.82 0.09 -0.86
C PHE A 145 22.85 -0.25 -1.95
N THR A 146 22.55 0.04 -3.21
CA THR A 146 23.41 -0.32 -4.34
C THR A 146 24.33 0.79 -4.82
N SER A 147 24.28 1.98 -4.20
CA SER A 147 24.98 3.19 -4.67
C SER A 147 24.71 3.45 -6.16
N THR A 148 23.42 3.49 -6.50
CA THR A 148 22.93 3.78 -7.85
C THR A 148 21.87 4.87 -7.82
N SER A 149 21.47 5.35 -8.99
CA SER A 149 20.30 6.22 -9.17
C SER A 149 19.48 5.72 -10.36
N SER A 150 18.15 5.69 -10.23
CA SER A 150 17.24 5.09 -11.22
C SER A 150 16.27 6.14 -11.78
N PHE A 151 16.27 6.26 -13.10
CA PHE A 151 15.51 7.26 -13.85
C PHE A 151 14.59 6.61 -14.88
N ILE A 152 13.52 7.31 -15.24
CA ILE A 152 12.81 7.06 -16.49
C ILE A 152 13.19 8.15 -17.48
N ALA A 153 13.75 7.77 -18.62
CA ALA A 153 14.01 8.67 -19.74
C ALA A 153 13.63 7.98 -21.05
N ASP A 154 12.97 8.72 -21.94
CA ASP A 154 12.47 8.20 -23.23
C ASP A 154 11.67 6.88 -23.13
N GLY A 155 10.90 6.73 -22.05
CA GLY A 155 10.11 5.53 -21.78
C GLY A 155 10.92 4.30 -21.38
N LYS A 156 12.17 4.47 -20.96
CA LYS A 156 13.06 3.40 -20.50
C LYS A 156 13.53 3.66 -19.08
N LEU A 157 13.65 2.59 -18.31
CA LEU A 157 14.32 2.61 -17.01
C LEU A 157 15.84 2.63 -17.24
N ILE A 158 16.50 3.67 -16.73
CA ILE A 158 17.95 3.85 -16.80
C ILE A 158 18.49 3.92 -15.39
N THR A 159 19.42 3.03 -15.04
CA THR A 159 20.10 3.04 -13.74
C THR A 159 21.58 3.34 -13.94
N ILE A 160 22.07 4.32 -13.21
CA ILE A 160 23.48 4.73 -13.21
C ILE A 160 24.13 4.42 -11.87
N LYS A 161 25.45 4.24 -11.86
CA LYS A 161 26.23 4.17 -10.63
C LYS A 161 26.45 5.57 -10.07
N THR A 162 26.43 5.70 -8.76
CA THR A 162 26.71 6.95 -8.04
C THR A 162 27.97 6.79 -7.20
N GLU A 163 28.41 7.86 -6.57
CA GLU A 163 29.39 7.74 -5.49
C GLU A 163 28.87 6.80 -4.40
N THR A 164 29.80 6.13 -3.72
CA THR A 164 29.47 5.21 -2.63
C THR A 164 28.68 5.94 -1.55
N TYR A 165 27.49 5.44 -1.25
CA TYR A 165 26.61 6.02 -0.24
C TYR A 165 26.47 5.08 0.95
N GLU A 166 26.84 5.56 2.13
CA GLU A 166 26.74 4.77 3.35
C GLU A 166 25.35 4.90 3.97
N LEU A 167 24.55 3.84 3.83
CA LEU A 167 23.27 3.75 4.50
C LEU A 167 23.45 3.49 6.01
N GLN A 168 22.93 4.41 6.82
CA GLN A 168 23.03 4.36 8.29
C GLN A 168 22.24 3.16 8.87
N GLY A 169 22.76 2.55 9.94
CA GLY A 169 22.09 1.45 10.66
C GLY A 169 23.04 0.29 10.99
N GLY A 170 23.00 -0.19 12.25
CA GLY A 170 23.92 -1.23 12.74
C GLY A 170 23.59 -2.66 12.26
N ASN A 171 22.45 -2.87 11.61
CA ASN A 171 22.05 -4.14 11.02
C ASN A 171 21.11 -3.90 9.83
N PHE A 172 20.76 -4.97 9.11
CA PHE A 172 19.91 -4.89 7.91
C PHE A 172 18.55 -4.23 8.14
N ILE A 173 17.86 -4.56 9.24
CA ILE A 173 16.54 -3.99 9.57
C ILE A 173 16.65 -2.50 9.89
N ALA A 174 17.65 -2.12 10.71
CA ALA A 174 17.93 -0.73 11.04
C ALA A 174 18.27 0.09 9.80
N LYS A 175 19.01 -0.51 8.85
CA LYS A 175 19.32 0.07 7.56
C LYS A 175 18.07 0.40 6.75
N ILE A 176 17.13 -0.55 6.63
CA ILE A 176 15.84 -0.29 5.96
C ILE A 176 15.09 0.86 6.64
N PHE A 177 14.99 0.84 7.98
CA PHE A 177 14.32 1.89 8.73
C PHE A 177 14.93 3.28 8.48
N CYS A 178 16.26 3.39 8.56
CA CYS A 178 16.99 4.62 8.27
C CYS A 178 16.78 5.07 6.83
N GLY A 179 16.77 4.15 5.86
CA GLY A 179 16.46 4.46 4.45
C GLY A 179 15.07 5.04 4.26
N ILE A 180 14.05 4.45 4.90
CA ILE A 180 12.66 4.97 4.89
C ILE A 180 12.60 6.37 5.51
N ALA A 181 13.19 6.54 6.70
CA ALA A 181 13.17 7.83 7.41
C ALA A 181 13.91 8.93 6.63
N ASN A 182 15.04 8.60 6.01
CA ASN A 182 15.82 9.52 5.18
C ASN A 182 15.03 9.93 3.93
N TRP A 183 14.40 8.96 3.26
CA TRP A 183 13.54 9.22 2.10
C TRP A 183 12.39 10.15 2.43
N LEU A 184 11.67 9.91 3.54
CA LEU A 184 10.60 10.81 3.98
C LEU A 184 11.11 12.24 4.19
N GLY A 185 12.27 12.39 4.84
CA GLY A 185 12.89 13.69 5.05
C GLY A 185 13.32 14.39 3.77
N HIS A 186 13.80 13.63 2.78
CA HIS A 186 14.20 14.12 1.47
C HIS A 186 12.99 14.55 0.61
N ILE A 187 11.93 13.73 0.56
CA ILE A 187 10.67 14.14 -0.10
C ILE A 187 10.12 15.44 0.53
N MET A 188 10.22 15.57 1.86
CA MET A 188 9.80 16.79 2.55
C MET A 188 10.68 18.01 2.24
N SER A 189 11.94 17.87 1.82
CA SER A 189 12.72 19.01 1.31
C SER A 189 12.24 19.45 -0.07
N ASP A 190 11.82 18.50 -0.91
CA ASP A 190 11.56 18.75 -2.33
C ASP A 190 10.11 19.14 -2.62
N ILE A 191 9.16 18.75 -1.77
CA ILE A 191 7.71 18.91 -2.00
C ILE A 191 7.26 20.37 -2.19
N ALA A 192 7.97 21.33 -1.59
CA ALA A 192 7.72 22.77 -1.73
C ALA A 192 8.61 23.44 -2.81
N GLY A 193 9.46 22.68 -3.49
CA GLY A 193 10.43 23.14 -4.47
C GLY A 193 11.76 23.58 -3.89
N GLY A 194 12.83 23.48 -4.68
CA GLY A 194 14.19 23.67 -4.18
C GLY A 194 14.50 25.06 -3.58
N SER A 195 15.40 25.08 -2.59
CA SER A 195 15.75 26.27 -1.80
C SER A 195 16.16 27.48 -2.65
N LYS A 196 16.92 27.26 -3.73
CA LYS A 196 17.36 28.32 -4.67
C LYS A 196 16.19 29.03 -5.35
N SER A 197 15.18 28.30 -5.81
CA SER A 197 14.02 28.90 -6.46
C SER A 197 13.21 29.73 -5.47
N ARG A 198 13.01 29.21 -4.25
CA ARG A 198 12.27 29.88 -3.17
C ARG A 198 12.96 31.17 -2.70
N ARG A 199 14.29 31.24 -2.70
CA ARG A 199 15.03 32.49 -2.40
C ARG A 199 14.76 33.60 -3.41
N ASN A 200 14.51 33.25 -4.67
CA ASN A 200 14.23 34.19 -5.75
C ASN A 200 12.72 34.44 -5.94
N ALA A 201 11.91 34.22 -4.89
CA ALA A 201 10.45 34.31 -4.93
C ALA A 201 9.77 33.40 -5.97
N GLY A 202 10.46 32.37 -6.47
CA GLY A 202 9.89 31.37 -7.37
C GLY A 202 9.10 30.30 -6.62
N ARG A 203 8.20 29.62 -7.34
CA ARG A 203 7.46 28.46 -6.82
C ARG A 203 8.33 27.21 -6.67
N GLY A 204 9.35 27.05 -7.51
CA GLY A 204 10.20 25.85 -7.61
C GLY A 204 9.44 24.63 -8.15
N SER A 205 10.17 23.65 -8.67
CA SER A 205 9.58 22.36 -9.05
C SER A 205 9.41 21.50 -7.80
N GLY A 206 8.17 21.17 -7.44
CA GLY A 206 7.86 20.29 -6.32
C GLY A 206 8.13 18.82 -6.66
N VAL A 207 7.68 17.87 -5.84
CA VAL A 207 7.66 16.45 -6.21
C VAL A 207 6.41 16.11 -7.02
N VAL A 208 6.44 15.00 -7.76
CA VAL A 208 5.30 14.55 -8.54
C VAL A 208 4.11 14.16 -7.65
N ILE A 209 2.91 14.16 -8.25
CA ILE A 209 1.75 13.49 -7.66
C ILE A 209 2.07 11.98 -7.57
N PRO A 210 1.67 11.25 -6.52
CA PRO A 210 1.93 9.81 -6.42
C PRO A 210 1.60 9.04 -7.70
N PHE A 211 2.53 8.19 -8.16
CA PHE A 211 2.47 7.39 -9.39
C PHE A 211 2.50 8.18 -10.72
N PHE A 212 2.64 9.50 -10.68
CA PHE A 212 2.63 10.33 -11.89
C PHE A 212 3.93 10.19 -12.70
N GLU A 213 5.04 9.81 -12.08
CA GLU A 213 6.30 9.47 -12.73
C GLU A 213 6.15 8.34 -13.76
N LEU A 214 5.21 7.41 -13.55
CA LEU A 214 4.96 6.27 -14.44
C LEU A 214 4.40 6.70 -15.80
N PHE A 215 3.82 7.90 -15.92
CA PHE A 215 3.40 8.43 -17.22
C PHE A 215 4.58 8.56 -18.20
N GLN A 216 5.82 8.62 -17.72
CA GLN A 216 7.00 8.65 -18.59
C GLN A 216 7.17 7.37 -19.41
N PHE A 217 6.60 6.24 -19.00
CA PHE A 217 6.56 5.01 -19.80
C PHE A 217 5.53 5.07 -20.93
N CYS A 218 4.58 6.00 -20.88
CA CYS A 218 3.48 6.12 -21.85
C CYS A 218 3.92 6.83 -23.14
N LYS A 219 4.92 6.27 -23.84
CA LYS A 219 5.41 6.76 -25.15
C LYS A 219 4.48 6.36 -26.32
N PHE A 220 3.19 6.61 -26.15
CA PHE A 220 2.17 6.32 -27.15
C PHE A 220 1.21 7.51 -27.33
N GLY A 221 0.46 7.47 -28.43
CA GLY A 221 -0.46 8.53 -28.82
C GLY A 221 0.24 9.69 -29.54
N THR A 222 -0.56 10.49 -30.25
CA THR A 222 -0.05 11.64 -31.02
C THR A 222 -1.05 12.78 -30.87
N PHE A 223 -0.82 13.62 -29.88
CA PHE A 223 -1.75 14.66 -29.46
C PHE A 223 -1.33 16.04 -29.97
N ASN A 224 -2.31 16.89 -30.27
CA ASN A 224 -2.09 18.26 -30.73
C ASN A 224 -1.71 19.16 -29.56
N VAL A 225 -0.52 19.74 -29.59
CA VAL A 225 -0.09 20.77 -28.63
C VAL A 225 0.30 22.01 -29.42
N GLY A 226 -0.69 22.88 -29.70
CA GLY A 226 -0.52 23.98 -30.64
C GLY A 226 -0.27 23.45 -32.05
N LYS A 227 0.91 23.75 -32.61
CA LYS A 227 1.34 23.25 -33.93
C LYS A 227 2.09 21.92 -33.86
N ASP A 228 2.52 21.52 -32.67
CA ASP A 228 3.35 20.34 -32.48
C ASP A 228 2.51 19.11 -32.17
N LYS A 229 3.08 17.94 -32.48
CA LYS A 229 2.54 16.63 -32.12
C LYS A 229 3.40 16.02 -31.01
N GLN A 230 2.78 15.64 -29.91
CA GLN A 230 3.50 15.09 -28.74
C GLN A 230 2.82 13.81 -28.23
N ASP A 231 3.63 12.91 -27.66
CA ASP A 231 3.13 11.71 -26.97
C ASP A 231 2.71 12.02 -25.52
N LEU A 232 2.01 11.06 -24.88
CA LEU A 232 1.48 11.25 -23.53
C LEU A 232 2.59 11.48 -22.49
N ALA A 233 3.72 10.77 -22.58
CA ALA A 233 4.84 10.95 -21.67
C ALA A 233 5.44 12.36 -21.76
N THR A 234 5.61 12.90 -22.96
CA THR A 234 6.06 14.29 -23.16
C THR A 234 5.06 15.29 -22.58
N ILE A 235 3.76 15.07 -22.78
CA ILE A 235 2.70 15.94 -22.23
C ILE A 235 2.70 15.91 -20.70
N ALA A 236 2.79 14.73 -20.08
CA ALA A 236 2.82 14.60 -18.62
C ALA A 236 4.06 15.28 -18.02
N THR A 237 5.22 15.09 -18.65
CA THR A 237 6.47 15.77 -18.24
C THR A 237 6.33 17.28 -18.31
N ARG A 238 5.75 17.81 -19.39
CA ARG A 238 5.50 19.25 -19.54
C ARG A 238 4.47 19.78 -18.54
N ALA A 239 3.38 19.05 -18.30
CA ALA A 239 2.39 19.43 -17.31
C ALA A 239 3.03 19.57 -15.92
N PHE A 240 3.87 18.60 -15.53
CA PHE A 240 4.64 18.68 -14.29
C PHE A 240 5.54 19.93 -14.24
N GLN A 241 6.27 20.22 -15.32
CA GLN A 241 7.12 21.41 -15.42
C GLN A 241 6.35 22.73 -15.28
N GLU A 242 5.09 22.77 -15.73
CA GLU A 242 4.18 23.92 -15.59
C GLU A 242 3.50 23.99 -14.22
N GLY A 243 3.83 23.07 -13.30
CA GLY A 243 3.36 23.09 -11.91
C GLY A 243 2.25 22.11 -11.58
N TYR A 244 1.99 21.12 -12.43
CA TYR A 244 1.11 19.98 -12.15
C TYR A 244 1.81 18.97 -11.21
N ASP A 245 2.18 19.44 -10.02
CA ASP A 245 2.95 18.72 -9.01
C ASP A 245 2.08 18.31 -7.81
N PHE A 246 2.69 17.71 -6.80
CA PHE A 246 2.01 17.26 -5.58
C PHE A 246 1.10 18.33 -4.97
N ARG A 247 1.54 19.58 -4.92
CA ARG A 247 0.79 20.68 -4.31
C ARG A 247 -0.50 20.95 -5.08
N PHE A 248 -0.41 20.95 -6.41
CA PHE A 248 -1.58 21.03 -7.27
C PHE A 248 -2.47 19.78 -7.15
N GLY A 249 -1.88 18.60 -6.97
CA GLY A 249 -2.58 17.37 -6.60
C GLY A 249 -3.44 17.50 -5.33
N VAL A 250 -2.93 18.18 -4.31
CA VAL A 250 -3.72 18.48 -3.09
C VAL A 250 -4.89 19.41 -3.41
N ALA A 251 -4.70 20.40 -4.27
CA ALA A 251 -5.79 21.30 -4.68
C ALA A 251 -6.89 20.54 -5.44
N MET A 252 -6.51 19.67 -6.36
CA MET A 252 -7.42 18.79 -7.11
C MET A 252 -8.19 17.81 -6.21
N ALA A 253 -7.63 17.41 -5.07
CA ALA A 253 -8.31 16.52 -4.13
C ALA A 253 -9.48 17.21 -3.38
N ILE A 254 -9.47 18.55 -3.26
CA ILE A 254 -10.47 19.30 -2.49
C ILE A 254 -11.89 19.12 -3.05
N PRO A 255 -12.17 19.32 -4.35
CA PRO A 255 -13.48 19.02 -4.96
C PRO A 255 -13.99 17.59 -4.70
N VAL A 256 -13.08 16.61 -4.76
CA VAL A 256 -13.39 15.19 -4.52
C VAL A 256 -13.82 14.97 -3.07
N ILE A 257 -13.07 15.54 -2.12
CA ILE A 257 -13.39 15.49 -0.69
C ILE A 257 -14.74 16.13 -0.40
N ILE A 258 -15.00 17.32 -0.94
CA ILE A 258 -16.28 18.03 -0.77
C ILE A 258 -17.44 17.17 -1.28
N THR A 259 -17.29 16.59 -2.45
CA THR A 259 -18.30 15.72 -3.06
C THR A 259 -18.59 14.51 -2.17
N GLU A 260 -17.56 13.77 -1.76
CA GLU A 260 -17.76 12.57 -0.95
C GLU A 260 -18.30 12.85 0.44
N LEU A 261 -17.77 13.87 1.13
CA LEU A 261 -18.21 14.19 2.48
C LEU A 261 -19.65 14.68 2.49
N SER A 262 -20.04 15.48 1.49
CA SER A 262 -21.43 15.95 1.36
C SER A 262 -22.39 14.79 1.11
N ILE A 263 -22.04 13.86 0.21
CA ILE A 263 -22.85 12.66 -0.06
C ILE A 263 -23.01 11.81 1.20
N ARG A 264 -21.89 11.53 1.89
CA ARG A 264 -21.91 10.69 3.11
C ARG A 264 -22.71 11.33 4.22
N LEU A 265 -22.59 12.65 4.40
CA LEU A 265 -23.33 13.39 5.41
C LEU A 265 -24.83 13.34 5.14
N ILE A 266 -25.26 13.70 3.92
CA ILE A 266 -26.69 13.71 3.58
C ILE A 266 -27.27 12.30 3.61
N TRP A 267 -26.53 11.30 3.11
CA TRP A 267 -26.93 9.90 3.21
C TRP A 267 -27.15 9.49 4.67
N ALA A 268 -26.19 9.76 5.56
CA ALA A 268 -26.30 9.40 6.99
C ALA A 268 -27.48 10.10 7.67
N LEU A 269 -27.69 11.39 7.39
CA LEU A 269 -28.82 12.16 7.93
C LEU A 269 -30.15 11.59 7.45
N ARG A 270 -30.26 11.22 6.16
CA ARG A 270 -31.49 10.65 5.61
C ARG A 270 -31.77 9.27 6.21
N ARG A 271 -30.78 8.38 6.29
CA ARG A 271 -30.95 7.07 6.93
C ARG A 271 -31.37 7.21 8.40
N ARG A 272 -30.85 8.20 9.11
CA ARG A 272 -31.23 8.46 10.51
C ARG A 272 -32.64 9.05 10.67
N PHE A 273 -32.96 10.13 9.95
CA PHE A 273 -34.15 10.94 10.23
C PHE A 273 -35.34 10.65 9.33
N GLN A 274 -35.12 10.17 8.11
CA GLN A 274 -36.20 9.82 7.18
C GLN A 274 -36.61 8.35 7.31
N TYR A 275 -35.62 7.47 7.53
CA TYR A 275 -35.83 6.03 7.60
C TYR A 275 -35.70 5.46 9.02
N GLU A 276 -35.41 6.31 10.00
CA GLU A 276 -35.35 5.96 11.43
C GLU A 276 -34.38 4.83 11.77
N TRP A 277 -33.31 4.65 10.99
CA TRP A 277 -32.30 3.63 11.26
C TRP A 277 -31.55 3.89 12.58
N PRO A 278 -31.06 2.84 13.26
CA PRO A 278 -30.15 2.98 14.39
C PRO A 278 -28.88 3.76 13.98
N VAL A 279 -28.39 4.65 14.86
CA VAL A 279 -27.20 5.50 14.57
C VAL A 279 -25.98 4.68 14.11
N LYS A 280 -25.80 3.48 14.66
CA LYS A 280 -24.72 2.55 14.28
C LYS A 280 -24.80 2.09 12.82
N GLU A 281 -26.00 2.00 12.26
CA GLU A 281 -26.26 1.62 10.86
C GLU A 281 -26.19 2.81 9.91
N CYS A 282 -26.22 4.03 10.44
CA CYS A 282 -26.05 5.27 9.66
C CYS A 282 -24.58 5.66 9.46
N ILE A 283 -23.62 4.85 9.90
CA ILE A 283 -22.19 5.14 9.69
C ILE A 283 -21.88 4.92 8.19
N PRO A 284 -21.44 5.96 7.46
CA PRO A 284 -21.33 5.91 6.00
C PRO A 284 -20.12 5.10 5.53
N THR A 285 -20.25 3.78 5.63
CA THR A 285 -19.23 2.79 5.24
C THR A 285 -19.50 2.21 3.86
N GLN A 286 -18.47 1.59 3.28
CA GLN A 286 -18.56 0.92 1.97
C GLN A 286 -19.46 -0.33 1.98
N LYS A 287 -19.99 -0.73 3.13
CA LYS A 287 -20.93 -1.86 3.25
C LYS A 287 -22.28 -1.55 2.60
N HIS A 288 -22.68 -0.27 2.58
CA HIS A 288 -23.98 0.16 2.11
C HIS A 288 -23.98 0.30 0.57
N PRO A 289 -24.76 -0.52 -0.16
CA PRO A 289 -24.74 -0.54 -1.63
C PRO A 289 -25.27 0.76 -2.24
N ASP A 290 -26.34 1.31 -1.68
CA ASP A 290 -26.91 2.62 -2.02
C ASP A 290 -25.88 3.75 -1.88
N LEU A 291 -25.13 3.79 -0.77
CA LEU A 291 -24.07 4.80 -0.60
C LEU A 291 -22.97 4.67 -1.65
N ARG A 292 -22.58 3.44 -2.03
CA ARG A 292 -21.57 3.24 -3.08
C ARG A 292 -22.02 3.79 -4.42
N ILE A 293 -23.30 3.59 -4.79
CA ILE A 293 -23.86 4.13 -6.02
C ILE A 293 -23.96 5.65 -5.99
N MET A 294 -24.41 6.24 -4.87
CA MET A 294 -24.38 7.69 -4.71
C MET A 294 -22.97 8.27 -4.91
N LEU A 295 -21.94 7.64 -4.34
CA LEU A 295 -20.55 8.08 -4.49
C LEU A 295 -20.07 7.98 -5.95
N ILE A 296 -20.44 6.91 -6.68
CA ILE A 296 -20.12 6.77 -8.10
C ILE A 296 -20.78 7.88 -8.91
N LEU A 297 -22.07 8.13 -8.70
CA LEU A 297 -22.81 9.14 -9.44
C LEU A 297 -22.29 10.55 -9.16
N GLY A 298 -22.04 10.89 -7.90
CA GLY A 298 -21.49 12.21 -7.55
C GLY A 298 -20.10 12.45 -8.12
N ASN A 299 -19.18 11.48 -8.01
CA ASN A 299 -17.86 11.60 -8.63
C ASN A 299 -17.94 11.60 -10.17
N GLY A 300 -18.88 10.85 -10.75
CA GLY A 300 -19.14 10.87 -12.18
C GLY A 300 -19.63 12.22 -12.67
N THR A 301 -20.56 12.86 -11.96
CA THR A 301 -21.01 14.22 -12.27
C THR A 301 -19.87 15.23 -12.19
N LEU A 302 -19.03 15.16 -11.14
CA LEU A 302 -17.84 15.98 -11.03
C LEU A 302 -16.93 15.79 -12.26
N CYS A 303 -16.60 14.54 -12.62
CA CYS A 303 -15.72 14.24 -13.75
C CYS A 303 -16.28 14.72 -15.10
N VAL A 304 -17.61 14.63 -15.30
CA VAL A 304 -18.25 15.18 -16.50
C VAL A 304 -18.07 16.70 -16.57
N MET A 305 -18.28 17.41 -15.46
CA MET A 305 -18.12 18.86 -15.41
C MET A 305 -16.67 19.29 -15.62
N ASP A 306 -15.72 18.62 -14.95
CA ASP A 306 -14.28 18.81 -15.12
C ASP A 306 -13.86 18.57 -16.58
N GLY A 307 -14.22 17.43 -17.16
CA GLY A 307 -13.89 17.09 -18.55
C GLY A 307 -14.47 18.06 -19.57
N LEU A 308 -15.68 18.58 -19.34
CA LEU A 308 -16.29 19.61 -20.18
C LEU A 308 -15.55 20.96 -20.06
N ASP A 309 -15.20 21.39 -18.84
CA ASP A 309 -14.44 22.63 -18.63
C ASP A 309 -13.05 22.56 -19.26
N ALA A 310 -12.32 21.47 -19.00
CA ALA A 310 -11.02 21.21 -19.60
C ALA A 310 -11.14 21.19 -21.14
N GLY A 311 -12.14 20.50 -21.67
CA GLY A 311 -12.43 20.43 -23.12
C GLY A 311 -12.64 21.82 -23.74
N ILE A 312 -13.57 22.60 -23.18
CA ILE A 312 -13.93 23.93 -23.69
C ILE A 312 -12.75 24.90 -23.59
N ARG A 313 -12.08 24.97 -22.44
CA ARG A 313 -11.02 25.96 -22.19
C ARG A 313 -9.69 25.61 -22.84
N SER A 314 -9.47 24.34 -23.17
CA SER A 314 -8.26 23.92 -23.88
C SER A 314 -8.15 24.45 -25.31
N GLY A 315 -9.29 24.79 -25.94
CA GLY A 315 -9.32 25.24 -27.34
C GLY A 315 -8.71 24.24 -28.33
N GLY A 316 -8.68 22.94 -28.00
CA GLY A 316 -8.07 21.89 -28.80
C GLY A 316 -6.56 21.67 -28.56
N ASN A 317 -5.94 22.41 -27.64
CA ASN A 317 -4.58 22.15 -27.19
C ASN A 317 -4.59 21.08 -26.08
N PHE A 318 -4.04 19.91 -26.37
CA PHE A 318 -4.08 18.78 -25.45
C PHE A 318 -3.27 18.99 -24.17
N LEU A 319 -2.16 19.75 -24.20
CA LEU A 319 -1.42 20.08 -22.98
C LEU A 319 -2.28 20.97 -22.07
N ALA A 320 -2.96 21.98 -22.65
CA ALA A 320 -3.87 22.84 -21.89
C ALA A 320 -5.08 22.06 -21.34
N PHE A 321 -5.59 21.09 -22.10
CA PHE A 321 -6.61 20.15 -21.64
C PHE A 321 -6.10 19.34 -20.44
N PHE A 322 -4.93 18.70 -20.57
CA PHE A 322 -4.36 17.84 -19.55
C PHE A 322 -4.05 18.61 -18.25
N MET A 323 -3.51 19.83 -18.36
CA MET A 323 -3.23 20.68 -17.20
C MET A 323 -4.49 21.16 -16.47
N ARG A 324 -5.65 21.14 -17.12
CA ARG A 324 -6.95 21.47 -16.50
C ARG A 324 -7.69 20.28 -15.94
N LEU A 325 -7.41 19.09 -16.45
CA LEU A 325 -8.10 17.88 -16.04
C LEU A 325 -7.78 17.55 -14.58
N ASN A 326 -8.80 17.29 -13.77
CA ASN A 326 -8.62 16.86 -12.39
C ASN A 326 -8.31 15.35 -12.30
N LEU A 327 -7.03 14.98 -12.43
CA LEU A 327 -6.63 13.56 -12.43
C LEU A 327 -7.00 12.83 -11.12
N ILE A 328 -7.07 13.52 -9.98
CA ILE A 328 -7.46 12.91 -8.71
C ILE A 328 -8.93 12.47 -8.75
N ALA A 329 -9.81 13.31 -9.32
CA ALA A 329 -11.22 12.99 -9.49
C ALA A 329 -11.44 11.82 -10.46
N TRP A 330 -10.76 11.82 -11.61
CA TRP A 330 -10.84 10.72 -12.57
C TRP A 330 -10.32 9.41 -11.99
N PHE A 331 -9.16 9.44 -11.33
CA PHE A 331 -8.61 8.26 -10.65
C PHE A 331 -9.58 7.74 -9.60
N ARG A 332 -10.19 8.63 -8.82
CA ARG A 332 -11.16 8.26 -7.80
C ARG A 332 -12.42 7.63 -8.41
N PHE A 333 -12.99 8.25 -9.44
CA PHE A 333 -14.17 7.74 -10.14
C PHE A 333 -13.92 6.35 -10.72
N VAL A 334 -12.81 6.17 -11.44
CA VAL A 334 -12.40 4.87 -12.00
C VAL A 334 -12.25 3.83 -10.89
N THR A 335 -11.60 4.17 -9.78
CA THR A 335 -11.44 3.25 -8.64
C THR A 335 -12.79 2.83 -8.05
N LEU A 336 -13.74 3.77 -7.90
CA LEU A 336 -15.08 3.47 -7.39
C LEU A 336 -15.86 2.55 -8.34
N VAL A 337 -15.82 2.83 -9.64
CA VAL A 337 -16.47 2.01 -10.67
C VAL A 337 -15.88 0.61 -10.71
N LEU A 338 -14.54 0.49 -10.78
CA LEU A 338 -13.86 -0.81 -10.79
C LEU A 338 -14.18 -1.62 -9.53
N LYS A 339 -14.16 -0.97 -8.36
CA LYS A 339 -14.51 -1.63 -7.10
C LYS A 339 -15.95 -2.15 -7.11
N GLU A 340 -16.90 -1.37 -7.59
CA GLU A 340 -18.29 -1.80 -7.67
C GLU A 340 -18.48 -2.93 -8.69
N VAL A 341 -17.80 -2.88 -9.84
CA VAL A 341 -17.77 -3.99 -10.81
C VAL A 341 -17.22 -5.26 -10.15
N CYS A 342 -16.09 -5.19 -9.45
CA CYS A 342 -15.53 -6.34 -8.73
C CYS A 342 -16.46 -6.89 -7.65
N ILE A 343 -17.23 -6.04 -6.96
CA ILE A 343 -18.23 -6.47 -5.96
C ILE A 343 -19.38 -7.19 -6.66
N ARG A 344 -19.95 -6.59 -7.71
CA ARG A 344 -21.14 -7.13 -8.40
C ARG A 344 -20.85 -8.41 -9.19
N THR A 345 -19.63 -8.56 -9.68
CA THR A 345 -19.16 -9.77 -10.36
C THR A 345 -18.69 -10.86 -9.39
N GLY A 346 -18.70 -10.60 -8.07
CA GLY A 346 -18.31 -11.57 -7.05
C GLY A 346 -16.79 -11.78 -6.89
N LEU A 347 -15.95 -11.06 -7.63
CA LEU A 347 -14.49 -11.11 -7.53
C LEU A 347 -13.99 -10.77 -6.11
N VAL A 348 -14.63 -9.81 -5.44
CA VAL A 348 -14.30 -9.43 -4.05
C VAL A 348 -14.63 -10.56 -3.06
N ASN A 349 -15.66 -11.36 -3.32
CA ASN A 349 -16.01 -12.48 -2.44
C ASN A 349 -14.90 -13.54 -2.44
N GLY A 350 -14.17 -13.74 -3.54
CA GLY A 350 -13.04 -14.67 -3.60
C GLY A 350 -11.89 -14.27 -2.67
N LEU A 351 -11.53 -12.99 -2.61
CA LEU A 351 -10.47 -12.48 -1.74
C LEU A 351 -10.92 -12.43 -0.27
N GLN A 352 -12.17 -12.04 -0.01
CA GLN A 352 -12.76 -12.05 1.33
C GLN A 352 -12.80 -13.47 1.91
N MET A 353 -13.15 -14.46 1.09
CA MET A 353 -13.18 -15.87 1.46
C MET A 353 -11.77 -16.41 1.79
N GLN A 354 -10.73 -15.98 1.05
CA GLN A 354 -9.34 -16.30 1.39
C GLN A 354 -8.92 -15.69 2.72
N ILE A 355 -9.24 -14.42 2.97
CA ILE A 355 -8.93 -13.75 4.25
C ILE A 355 -9.64 -14.44 5.42
N GLU A 356 -10.90 -14.83 5.26
CA GLU A 356 -11.64 -15.60 6.28
C GLU A 356 -11.06 -17.01 6.48
N ALA A 357 -10.61 -17.68 5.43
CA ALA A 357 -9.90 -18.96 5.54
C ALA A 357 -8.60 -18.82 6.34
N TYR A 358 -7.80 -17.77 6.09
CA TYR A 358 -6.58 -17.50 6.86
C TYR A 358 -6.86 -17.22 8.35
N LYS A 359 -7.95 -16.50 8.68
CA LYS A 359 -8.35 -16.29 10.08
C LYS A 359 -8.68 -17.60 10.79
N ARG A 360 -9.44 -18.50 10.14
CA ARG A 360 -9.78 -19.83 10.69
C ARG A 360 -8.53 -20.69 10.90
N ILE A 361 -7.59 -20.65 9.96
CA ILE A 361 -6.30 -21.35 10.09
C ILE A 361 -5.52 -20.83 11.29
N ASN A 362 -5.45 -19.50 11.48
CA ASN A 362 -4.78 -18.90 12.64
C ASN A 362 -5.45 -19.29 13.97
N GLU A 363 -6.78 -19.31 14.04
CA GLU A 363 -7.51 -19.76 15.23
C GLU A 363 -7.23 -21.24 15.54
N ALA A 364 -7.19 -22.09 14.51
CA ALA A 364 -6.85 -23.51 14.66
C ALA A 364 -5.39 -23.71 15.11
N LEU A 365 -4.45 -22.95 14.56
CA LEU A 365 -3.05 -22.94 14.99
C LEU A 365 -2.89 -22.51 16.45
N GLN A 366 -3.63 -21.49 16.88
CA GLN A 366 -3.63 -21.05 18.28
C GLN A 366 -4.28 -22.08 19.22
N ALA A 367 -5.30 -22.80 18.78
CA ALA A 367 -5.84 -23.92 19.53
C ALA A 367 -4.81 -25.06 19.66
N TYR A 368 -4.12 -25.38 18.57
CA TYR A 368 -3.07 -26.40 18.56
C TYR A 368 -1.87 -26.03 19.44
N LEU A 369 -1.42 -24.77 19.41
CA LEU A 369 -0.37 -24.27 20.30
C LEU A 369 -0.76 -24.38 21.79
N ARG A 370 -2.03 -24.12 22.13
CA ARG A 370 -2.54 -24.30 23.49
C ARG A 370 -2.62 -25.75 23.92
N GLU A 371 -2.87 -26.69 23.01
CA GLU A 371 -2.78 -28.12 23.30
C GLU A 371 -1.31 -28.56 23.48
N LEU A 372 -0.39 -28.04 22.68
CA LEU A 372 1.05 -28.27 22.86
C LEU A 372 1.57 -27.72 24.19
N GLU A 373 1.08 -26.56 24.64
CA GLU A 373 1.40 -25.99 25.96
C GLU A 373 0.95 -26.89 27.13
N LYS A 374 -0.06 -27.74 26.94
CA LYS A 374 -0.52 -28.69 27.97
C LYS A 374 0.31 -29.96 28.04
N ILE A 375 1.13 -30.24 27.02
CA ILE A 375 2.04 -31.38 27.05
C ILE A 375 3.20 -31.00 27.96
N ASP A 376 3.22 -31.58 29.17
CA ASP A 376 4.32 -31.43 30.12
C ASP A 376 5.58 -32.13 29.57
N MET A 377 6.37 -31.34 28.83
CA MET A 377 7.63 -31.79 28.23
C MET A 377 8.63 -32.30 29.28
N GLU A 378 8.58 -31.80 30.52
CA GLU A 378 9.48 -32.24 31.59
C GLU A 378 9.09 -33.63 32.10
N ALA A 379 7.80 -33.88 32.28
CA ALA A 379 7.29 -35.21 32.66
C ALA A 379 7.64 -36.26 31.59
N PHE A 380 7.41 -35.94 30.31
CA PHE A 380 7.73 -36.85 29.20
C PHE A 380 9.23 -37.16 29.09
N GLN A 381 10.10 -36.16 29.25
CA GLN A 381 11.55 -36.37 29.26
C GLN A 381 12.00 -37.22 30.45
N LYS A 382 11.43 -36.99 31.63
CA LYS A 382 11.75 -37.75 32.84
C LYS A 382 11.37 -39.22 32.71
N GLU A 383 10.17 -39.50 32.21
CA GLU A 383 9.68 -40.87 32.00
C GLU A 383 10.55 -41.60 30.96
N THR A 384 10.85 -40.94 29.84
CA THR A 384 11.69 -41.51 28.76
C THR A 384 13.12 -41.79 29.23
N GLN A 385 13.69 -40.93 30.08
CA GLN A 385 15.03 -41.16 30.65
C GLN A 385 15.09 -42.38 31.57
N GLU A 386 14.03 -42.67 32.34
CA GLU A 386 13.98 -43.85 33.20
C GLU A 386 14.00 -45.15 32.38
N TYR A 387 13.22 -45.22 31.30
CA TYR A 387 13.23 -46.38 30.40
C TYR A 387 14.56 -46.55 29.66
N ASN A 388 15.19 -45.45 29.20
CA ASN A 388 16.49 -45.52 28.53
C ASN A 388 17.60 -46.02 29.46
N LYS A 389 17.56 -45.64 30.75
CA LYS A 389 18.50 -46.17 31.75
C LYS A 389 18.34 -47.68 31.95
N LEU A 390 17.10 -48.18 32.02
CA LEU A 390 16.83 -49.61 32.13
C LEU A 390 17.31 -50.39 30.91
N ALA A 391 17.04 -49.86 29.71
CA ALA A 391 17.50 -50.48 28.47
C ALA A 391 19.05 -50.57 28.41
N ALA A 392 19.74 -49.52 28.85
CA ALA A 392 21.20 -49.53 28.94
C ALA A 392 21.72 -50.54 29.98
N MET A 393 21.06 -50.67 31.14
CA MET A 393 21.40 -51.67 32.15
C MET A 393 21.26 -53.09 31.59
N PHE A 394 20.15 -53.42 30.92
CA PHE A 394 19.96 -54.74 30.31
C PHE A 394 20.99 -55.04 29.23
N ALA A 395 21.36 -54.03 28.43
CA ALA A 395 22.38 -54.18 27.39
C ALA A 395 23.80 -54.43 27.95
N SER A 396 24.04 -54.14 29.24
CA SER A 396 25.33 -54.33 29.91
C SER A 396 25.48 -55.67 30.64
N ALA A 397 24.47 -56.55 30.60
CA ALA A 397 24.55 -57.86 31.23
C ALA A 397 25.51 -58.79 30.47
N ASP A 398 26.48 -59.39 31.16
CA ASP A 398 27.53 -60.22 30.56
C ASP A 398 27.13 -61.71 30.46
N SER A 399 25.95 -62.08 31.01
CA SER A 399 25.42 -63.44 30.93
C SER A 399 23.89 -63.50 30.99
N GLU A 400 23.32 -64.57 30.43
CA GLU A 400 21.87 -64.83 30.43
C GLU A 400 21.29 -64.93 31.86
N LYS A 401 22.07 -65.46 32.81
CA LYS A 401 21.67 -65.56 34.22
C LYS A 401 21.57 -64.18 34.88
N GLU A 402 22.49 -63.29 34.55
CA GLU A 402 22.53 -61.92 35.07
C GLU A 402 21.39 -61.08 34.47
N LEU A 403 21.17 -61.18 33.16
CA LEU A 403 20.06 -60.51 32.49
C LEU A 403 18.71 -60.93 33.07
N ASN A 404 18.50 -62.23 33.29
CA ASN A 404 17.27 -62.73 33.92
C ASN A 404 17.06 -62.18 35.34
N ALA A 405 18.13 -62.06 36.14
CA ALA A 405 18.03 -61.46 37.47
C ALA A 405 17.62 -59.97 37.39
N MET A 406 18.25 -59.19 36.50
CA MET A 406 17.93 -57.78 36.30
C MET A 406 16.48 -57.55 35.81
N LEU A 407 15.98 -58.42 34.92
CA LEU A 407 14.61 -58.37 34.43
C LEU A 407 13.61 -58.63 35.56
N LEU A 408 13.85 -59.66 36.39
CA LEU A 408 12.95 -60.00 37.50
C LEU A 408 12.92 -58.93 38.59
N GLU A 409 14.05 -58.29 38.90
CA GLU A 409 14.11 -57.16 39.81
C GLU A 409 13.35 -55.95 39.26
N THR A 410 13.43 -55.71 37.95
CA THR A 410 12.67 -54.63 37.29
C THR A 410 11.16 -54.87 37.39
N PHE A 411 10.69 -56.11 37.22
CA PHE A 411 9.27 -56.45 37.41
C PHE A 411 8.79 -56.11 38.82
N GLU A 412 9.58 -56.39 39.84
CA GLU A 412 9.26 -56.04 41.23
C GLU A 412 9.26 -54.52 41.46
N LYS A 413 10.27 -53.82 40.93
CA LYS A 413 10.41 -52.37 41.07
C LYS A 413 9.26 -51.59 40.46
N PHE A 414 8.75 -52.05 39.31
CA PHE A 414 7.60 -51.44 38.63
C PHE A 414 6.25 -52.00 39.08
N GLY A 415 6.24 -52.93 40.05
CA GLY A 415 5.01 -53.55 40.58
C GLY A 415 4.26 -54.40 39.55
N ILE A 416 4.97 -54.91 38.54
CA ILE A 416 4.40 -55.76 37.48
C ILE A 416 4.28 -57.19 38.03
N SER A 417 3.05 -57.75 38.01
CA SER A 417 2.82 -59.11 38.47
C SER A 417 3.50 -60.12 37.54
N LYS A 418 4.26 -61.05 38.13
CA LYS A 418 4.87 -62.17 37.39
C LYS A 418 3.77 -63.18 37.04
N SER A 419 3.85 -63.76 35.85
CA SER A 419 2.83 -64.71 35.38
C SER A 419 2.92 -66.11 36.00
N TRP A 420 3.85 -66.31 36.93
CA TRP A 420 4.08 -67.55 37.68
C TRP A 420 4.36 -67.24 39.16
N LYS A 421 4.31 -68.27 40.02
CA LYS A 421 4.59 -68.14 41.46
C LYS A 421 5.77 -69.03 41.84
N GLY A 422 6.72 -68.50 42.61
CA GLY A 422 7.93 -69.22 43.02
C GLY A 422 9.03 -69.22 41.95
N ASP A 423 9.93 -70.22 42.01
CA ASP A 423 10.98 -70.39 41.00
C ASP A 423 10.38 -70.73 39.62
N PHE A 424 10.91 -70.12 38.57
CA PHE A 424 10.37 -70.29 37.21
C PHE A 424 10.50 -71.73 36.71
N ASN A 425 11.65 -72.37 36.94
CA ASN A 425 11.89 -73.72 36.43
C ASN A 425 11.06 -74.76 37.20
N GLU A 426 10.87 -74.55 38.50
CA GLU A 426 9.99 -75.37 39.33
C GLU A 426 8.52 -75.23 38.88
N HIS A 427 8.06 -74.00 38.63
CA HIS A 427 6.71 -73.75 38.11
C HIS A 427 6.48 -74.40 36.75
N MET A 428 7.46 -74.30 35.83
CA MET A 428 7.39 -74.89 34.50
C MET A 428 7.51 -76.42 34.49
N SER A 429 8.08 -77.03 35.54
CA SER A 429 8.19 -78.48 35.70
C SER A 429 6.91 -79.11 36.27
N ASN A 430 6.02 -78.30 36.85
CA ASN A 430 4.71 -78.75 37.32
C ASN A 430 3.75 -78.92 36.14
N LYS A 431 3.32 -80.16 35.86
CA LYS A 431 2.38 -80.47 34.76
C LYS A 431 1.04 -79.73 34.86
N ASN A 432 0.68 -79.22 36.04
CA ASN A 432 -0.55 -78.46 36.27
C ASN A 432 -0.29 -76.95 36.44
N GLY A 433 0.96 -76.47 36.28
CA GLY A 433 1.29 -75.05 36.34
C GLY A 433 0.83 -74.31 35.08
N THR A 434 0.03 -73.26 35.25
CA THR A 434 -0.39 -72.38 34.14
C THR A 434 0.21 -70.99 34.32
N LEU A 435 0.69 -70.39 33.22
CA LEU A 435 1.07 -68.98 33.22
C LEU A 435 -0.19 -68.12 33.15
N VAL A 436 -0.35 -67.20 34.08
CA VAL A 436 -1.51 -66.28 34.13
C VAL A 436 -0.99 -64.88 33.90
N PHE A 437 -1.39 -64.26 32.79
CA PHE A 437 -1.08 -62.88 32.47
C PHE A 437 -2.30 -62.04 32.88
N GLU A 438 -2.11 -61.08 33.79
CA GLU A 438 -3.15 -60.14 34.23
C GLU A 438 -3.17 -58.86 33.40
#